data_AF-A0A959X353-F1
#
_entry.id   AF-A0A959X353-F1
#
_cell.length_a   1.000
_cell.length_b   1.000
_cell.length_c   1.000
_cell.angle_alpha   90.00
_cell.angle_beta   90.00
_cell.angle_gamma   90.00
#
_symmetry.space_group_name_H-M   'P 1'
#
loop_
_entity.id
_entity.type
_entity.pdbx_description
1 polymer ?
#
loop_
_entity_poly.entity_id
_entity_poly.type
_entity_poly.pdbx_seq_one_letter_code
_entity_poly.pdbx_strand_id
1 'polypeptide(L)'
;DAVERAKQAQEIPEWTIVGTANMEFHSALVSLADSPRLNIFFQNVLAELRIAFVSLHSAEHLHAPFVEQNEELTVLLEQGRMTEAAAELETYLARSERLVLASFGRMGQS
;
A
#
# COMPACT_ATOMS: atom_id res chain seq x y z
N ASP A 1 3.40 -7.69 12.89
CA ASP A 1 2.98 -6.44 12.23
C ASP A 1 2.62 -6.72 10.77
N ALA A 2 1.87 -5.84 10.10
CA ALA A 2 1.47 -6.00 8.70
C ALA A 2 2.68 -6.03 7.75
N VAL A 3 3.69 -5.19 7.98
CA VAL A 3 4.91 -5.16 7.14
C VAL A 3 5.66 -6.48 7.20
N GLU A 4 5.86 -7.02 8.41
CA GLU A 4 6.52 -8.31 8.59
C GLU A 4 5.76 -9.47 7.93
N ARG A 5 4.42 -9.46 8.00
CA ARG A 5 3.59 -10.44 7.27
C ARG A 5 3.77 -10.32 5.75
N ALA A 6 3.87 -9.10 5.22
CA ALA A 6 4.11 -8.87 3.80
C ALA A 6 5.48 -9.38 3.36
N LYS A 7 6.54 -9.17 4.17
CA LYS A 7 7.90 -9.67 3.90
C LYS A 7 7.94 -11.20 3.85
N GLN A 8 7.36 -11.86 4.84
CA GLN A 8 7.28 -13.33 4.87
C GLN A 8 6.51 -13.89 3.65
N ALA A 9 5.40 -13.26 3.29
CA ALA A 9 4.61 -13.64 2.11
C ALA A 9 5.25 -13.24 0.77
N GLN A 10 6.33 -12.45 0.78
CA GLN A 10 7.12 -12.16 -0.41
C GLN A 10 8.18 -13.25 -0.65
N GLU A 11 8.75 -13.82 0.42
CA GLU A 11 9.74 -14.92 0.33
C GLU A 11 9.13 -16.19 -0.28
N ILE A 12 7.87 -16.46 0.05
CA ILE A 12 7.05 -17.48 -0.60
C ILE A 12 5.93 -16.71 -1.31
N PRO A 13 6.00 -16.48 -2.64
CA PRO A 13 5.26 -15.44 -3.37
C PRO A 13 3.71 -15.54 -3.32
N GLU A 14 3.16 -15.32 -2.13
CA GLU A 14 1.75 -15.34 -1.78
C GLU A 14 1.20 -13.92 -1.91
N TRP A 15 1.13 -13.43 -3.14
CA TRP A 15 0.82 -12.03 -3.45
C TRP A 15 -0.55 -11.54 -2.94
N THR A 16 -1.50 -12.45 -2.72
CA THR A 16 -2.77 -12.12 -2.06
C THR A 16 -2.58 -11.70 -0.60
N ILE A 17 -1.65 -12.34 0.11
CA ILE A 17 -1.30 -11.98 1.48
C ILE A 17 -0.53 -10.66 1.48
N VAL A 18 0.45 -10.50 0.58
CA VAL A 18 1.21 -9.25 0.43
C VAL A 18 0.25 -8.07 0.18
N GLY A 19 -0.69 -8.21 -0.75
CA GLY A 19 -1.70 -7.19 -1.03
C GLY A 19 -2.59 -6.90 0.18
N THR A 20 -3.04 -7.93 0.92
CA THR A 20 -3.85 -7.74 2.14
C THR A 20 -3.08 -6.99 3.22
N ALA A 21 -1.83 -7.38 3.47
CA ALA A 21 -0.96 -6.75 4.44
C ALA A 21 -0.65 -5.29 4.07
N ASN A 22 -0.49 -4.99 2.78
CA ASN A 22 -0.36 -3.61 2.31
C ASN A 22 -1.59 -2.77 2.66
N MET A 23 -2.81 -3.30 2.48
CA MET A 23 -4.04 -2.56 2.85
C MET A 23 -4.14 -2.33 4.38
N GLU A 24 -3.73 -3.31 5.19
CA GLU A 24 -3.66 -3.17 6.64
C GLU A 24 -2.68 -2.06 7.06
N PHE A 25 -1.50 -2.00 6.43
CA PHE A 25 -0.51 -0.95 6.64
C PHE A 25 -1.09 0.45 6.36
N HIS A 26 -1.70 0.64 5.19
CA HIS A 26 -2.32 1.92 4.84
C HIS A 26 -3.45 2.32 5.80
N SER A 27 -4.25 1.35 6.26
CA SER A 27 -5.29 1.61 7.26
C SER A 27 -4.71 2.05 8.61
N ALA A 28 -3.56 1.50 9.00
CA ALA A 28 -2.85 1.91 10.22
C ALA A 28 -2.33 3.35 10.11
N LEU A 29 -1.73 3.72 8.97
CA LEU A 29 -1.26 5.10 8.71
C LEU A 29 -2.39 6.12 8.84
N VAL A 30 -3.53 5.87 8.21
CA VAL A 30 -4.67 6.81 8.25
C VAL A 30 -5.24 6.94 9.66
N SER A 31 -5.19 5.85 10.44
CA SER A 31 -5.65 5.87 11.84
C SER A 31 -4.82 6.79 12.74
N LEU A 32 -3.57 7.12 12.36
CA LEU A 32 -2.72 8.09 13.07
C LEU A 32 -3.28 9.52 13.03
N ALA A 33 -4.15 9.84 12.07
CA ALA A 33 -4.79 11.16 11.98
C ALA A 33 -5.92 11.36 13.01
N ASP A 34 -6.25 10.33 13.80
CA ASP A 34 -7.30 10.33 14.84
C ASP A 34 -8.64 10.94 14.37
N SER A 35 -8.99 10.66 13.11
CA SER A 35 -10.18 11.21 12.46
C SER A 35 -11.12 10.08 12.03
N PRO A 36 -12.21 9.83 12.78
CA PRO A 36 -13.19 8.80 12.42
C PRO A 36 -13.79 8.99 11.04
N ARG A 37 -13.99 10.25 10.63
CA ARG A 37 -14.50 10.58 9.29
C ARG A 37 -13.51 10.21 8.19
N LEU A 38 -12.21 10.45 8.42
CA LEU A 38 -11.17 10.07 7.47
C LEU A 38 -11.05 8.56 7.37
N ASN A 39 -11.12 7.84 8.50
CA ASN A 39 -11.09 6.38 8.52
C ASN A 39 -12.22 5.78 7.68
N ILE A 40 -13.47 6.24 7.87
CA ILE A 40 -14.63 5.75 7.10
C ILE A 40 -14.45 6.02 5.60
N PHE A 41 -14.03 7.25 5.25
CA PHE A 41 -13.77 7.60 3.86
C PHE A 41 -12.69 6.69 3.25
N PHE A 42 -11.61 6.46 3.98
CA PHE A 42 -10.50 5.66 3.51
C PHE A 42 -10.85 4.18 3.32
N GLN A 43 -11.71 3.61 4.18
CA GLN A 43 -12.18 2.23 3.98
C GLN A 43 -12.92 2.05 2.63
N ASN A 44 -13.67 3.04 2.18
CA ASN A 44 -14.31 2.99 0.85
C ASN A 44 -13.27 3.02 -0.28
N VAL A 45 -12.26 3.88 -0.16
CA VAL A 45 -11.14 3.95 -1.12
C VAL A 45 -10.38 2.62 -1.17
N LEU A 46 -10.08 2.02 -0.01
CA LEU A 46 -9.44 0.71 0.07
C LEU A 46 -10.29 -0.39 -0.59
N ALA A 47 -11.62 -0.36 -0.43
CA ALA A 47 -12.50 -1.34 -1.05
C ALA A 47 -12.45 -1.26 -2.59
N GLU A 48 -12.47 -0.05 -3.15
CA GLU A 48 -12.35 0.17 -4.60
C GLU A 48 -10.98 -0.26 -5.13
N LEU A 49 -9.90 0.10 -4.42
CA LEU A 49 -8.54 -0.33 -4.75
C LEU A 49 -8.40 -1.86 -4.70
N ARG A 50 -9.08 -2.54 -3.78
CA ARG A 50 -9.03 -4.00 -3.70
C ARG A 50 -9.63 -4.66 -4.94
N ILE A 51 -10.75 -4.12 -5.45
CA ILE A 51 -11.38 -4.60 -6.69
C ILE A 51 -10.45 -4.36 -7.89
N ALA A 52 -9.81 -3.19 -7.93
CA ALA A 52 -8.79 -2.85 -8.92
C ALA A 52 -7.65 -3.88 -8.95
N PHE A 53 -7.09 -4.19 -7.78
CA PHE A 53 -5.94 -5.09 -7.66
C PHE A 53 -6.28 -6.53 -8.02
N VAL A 54 -7.47 -7.03 -7.65
CA VAL A 54 -7.93 -8.37 -8.06
C VAL A 54 -8.10 -8.48 -9.58
N SER A 55 -8.48 -7.39 -10.24
CA SER A 55 -8.65 -7.36 -11.70
C SER A 55 -7.32 -7.38 -12.47
N LEU A 56 -6.23 -6.95 -11.83
CA LEU A 56 -4.89 -6.90 -12.42
C LEU A 56 -4.20 -8.26 -12.30
N HIS A 57 -3.90 -8.89 -13.44
CA HIS A 57 -3.25 -10.22 -13.51
C HIS A 57 -1.76 -10.23 -13.10
N SER A 58 -1.26 -9.16 -12.45
CA SER A 58 0.17 -8.98 -12.10
C SER A 58 0.38 -8.43 -10.69
N ALA A 59 -0.24 -9.08 -9.69
CA ALA A 59 -0.14 -8.69 -8.28
C ALA A 59 1.30 -8.58 -7.76
N GLU A 60 2.23 -9.40 -8.28
CA GLU A 60 3.67 -9.33 -7.98
C GLU A 60 4.28 -7.97 -8.30
N HIS A 61 4.16 -7.53 -9.55
CA HIS A 61 4.73 -6.26 -10.02
C HIS A 61 4.12 -5.06 -9.30
N LEU A 62 2.88 -5.22 -8.84
CA LEU A 62 2.15 -4.18 -8.15
C LEU A 62 2.54 -4.04 -6.68
N HIS A 63 2.84 -5.14 -5.98
CA HIS A 63 3.05 -5.11 -4.53
C HIS A 63 4.51 -5.22 -4.11
N ALA A 64 5.33 -5.97 -4.85
CA ALA A 64 6.72 -6.24 -4.46
C ALA A 64 7.56 -4.97 -4.17
N PRO A 65 7.47 -3.88 -4.96
CA PRO A 65 8.26 -2.68 -4.70
C PRO A 65 7.90 -1.95 -3.40
N PHE A 66 6.70 -2.17 -2.88
CA PHE A 66 6.17 -1.40 -1.75
C PHE A 66 6.37 -2.11 -0.40
N VAL A 67 6.73 -3.40 -0.39
CA VAL A 67 7.00 -4.13 0.86
C VAL A 67 8.15 -3.47 1.63
N GLU A 68 9.27 -3.19 0.94
CA GLU A 68 10.44 -2.51 1.51
C GLU A 68 10.12 -1.06 1.89
N GLN A 69 9.40 -0.32 1.04
CA GLN A 69 9.05 1.08 1.35
C GLN A 69 8.11 1.20 2.57
N ASN A 70 7.22 0.22 2.77
CA ASN A 70 6.38 0.17 3.96
C ASN A 70 7.22 -0.06 5.24
N GLU A 71 8.28 -0.86 5.16
CA GLU A 71 9.25 -1.04 6.26
C GLU A 71 10.00 0.25 6.58
N GLU A 72 10.53 0.93 5.56
CA GLU A 72 11.22 2.21 5.72
C GLU A 72 10.31 3.26 6.40
N LEU A 73 9.05 3.35 5.97
CA LEU A 73 8.05 4.23 6.60
C LEU A 73 7.78 3.85 8.06
N THR A 74 7.61 2.57 8.37
CA THR A 74 7.43 2.11 9.76
C THR A 74 8.61 2.53 10.62
N VAL A 75 9.85 2.35 10.15
CA VAL A 75 11.06 2.74 10.87
C VAL A 75 11.09 4.25 11.13
N LEU A 76 10.76 5.08 10.13
CA LEU A 76 10.71 6.54 10.31
C LEU A 76 9.67 6.96 11.35
N LEU A 77 8.49 6.33 11.33
CA LEU A 77 7.40 6.60 12.27
C LEU A 77 7.77 6.19 13.69
N GLU A 78 8.36 5.00 13.88
CA GLU A 78 8.82 4.50 15.18
C GLU A 78 9.93 5.37 15.79
N GLN A 79 10.77 5.97 14.94
CA GLN A 79 11.80 6.93 15.35
C GLN A 79 11.25 8.34 15.62
N GLY A 80 9.95 8.58 15.42
CA GLY A 80 9.32 9.89 15.59
C GLY A 80 9.70 10.91 14.50
N ARG A 81 10.29 10.46 13.39
CA ARG A 81 10.75 11.31 12.27
C ARG A 81 9.59 11.68 11.34
N MET A 82 8.58 12.34 11.90
CA MET A 82 7.29 12.57 11.22
C MET A 82 7.39 13.37 9.93
N THR A 83 8.28 14.38 9.86
CA THR A 83 8.48 15.17 8.63
C THR A 83 9.06 14.34 7.49
N GLU A 84 9.99 13.44 7.82
CA GLU A 84 10.63 12.58 6.83
C GLU A 84 9.68 11.46 6.41
N ALA A 85 8.93 10.88 7.35
CA ALA A 85 7.87 9.92 7.05
C ALA A 85 6.80 10.53 6.13
N ALA A 86 6.40 11.78 6.35
CA ALA A 86 5.44 12.47 5.48
C ALA A 86 5.98 12.68 4.06
N ALA A 87 7.24 13.11 3.91
CA ALA A 87 7.87 13.31 2.62
C ALA A 87 8.06 11.98 1.85
N GLU A 88 8.44 10.91 2.55
CA GLU A 88 8.55 9.58 1.95
C GLU A 88 7.17 9.06 1.53
N LEU A 89 6.14 9.24 2.37
CA LEU A 89 4.78 8.83 2.05
C LEU A 89 4.22 9.57 0.83
N GLU A 90 4.52 10.86 0.65
CA GLU A 90 4.12 11.61 -0.55
C GLU A 90 4.75 11.01 -1.82
N THR A 91 6.06 10.72 -1.76
CA THR A 91 6.80 10.10 -2.87
C THR A 91 6.28 8.69 -3.18
N TYR A 92 6.04 7.89 -2.13
CA TYR A 92 5.41 6.58 -2.19
C TYR A 92 4.06 6.65 -2.92
N LEU A 93 3.16 7.56 -2.51
CA LEU A 93 1.80 7.62 -3.03
C LEU A 93 1.82 8.02 -4.51
N ALA A 94 2.61 9.03 -4.88
CA ALA A 94 2.78 9.44 -6.28
C ALA A 94 3.32 8.30 -7.17
N ARG A 95 4.22 7.46 -6.64
CA ARG A 95 4.73 6.26 -7.35
C ARG A 95 3.65 5.20 -7.49
N SER A 96 2.93 4.91 -6.41
CA SER A 96 1.85 3.91 -6.40
C SER A 96 0.73 4.26 -7.38
N GLU A 97 0.32 5.53 -7.43
CA GLU A 97 -0.70 6.03 -8.34
C GLU A 97 -0.29 5.81 -9.80
N ARG A 98 0.92 6.22 -10.18
CA ARG A 98 1.45 6.01 -11.54
C ARG A 98 1.46 4.54 -11.94
N LEU A 99 1.84 3.65 -11.02
CA LEU A 99 1.88 2.22 -11.30
C LEU A 99 0.49 1.63 -11.51
N VAL A 100 -0.48 2.02 -10.67
CA VAL A 100 -1.88 1.60 -10.77
C VAL A 100 -2.48 2.09 -12.10
N LEU A 101 -2.33 3.38 -12.41
CA LEU A 101 -2.84 3.97 -13.66
C LEU A 101 -2.21 3.33 -14.91
N ALA A 102 -0.90 3.10 -14.90
CA ALA A 102 -0.21 2.42 -15.99
C ALA A 102 -0.71 0.99 -16.19
N SER A 103 -1.08 0.31 -15.11
CA SER A 103 -1.62 -1.05 -15.16
C SER A 103 -3.05 -1.09 -15.71
N PHE A 104 -3.89 -0.12 -15.35
CA PHE A 104 -5.22 0.07 -15.95
C PHE A 104 -5.18 0.47 -17.42
N GLY A 105 -4.26 1.35 -17.82
CA GLY A 105 -4.08 1.73 -19.22
C GLY A 105 -3.79 0.54 -20.13
N ARG A 106 -3.15 -0.52 -19.60
CA ARG A 106 -2.89 -1.78 -20.34
C ARG A 106 -4.12 -2.69 -20.43
N MET A 107 -5.00 -2.69 -19.41
CA MET A 107 -6.26 -3.44 -19.45
C MET A 107 -7.23 -2.90 -20.51
N GLY A 108 -7.27 -1.57 -20.74
CA GLY A 108 -8.14 -0.97 -21.76
C GLY A 108 -7.67 -1.15 -23.21
N GLN A 109 -6.47 -1.72 -23.42
CA GLN A 109 -5.90 -2.00 -24.74
C GLN A 109 -5.83 -3.50 -25.08
N SER A 110 -6.29 -4.38 -24.19
CA SER A 110 -6.39 -5.84 -24.39
C SER A 110 -7.84 -6.24 -24.63
#